data_AF-A0A956MV22-F1
#
_entry.id   AF-A0A956MV22-F1
#
_cell.length_a   1.000
_cell.length_b   1.000
_cell.length_c   1.000
_cell.angle_alpha   90.00
_cell.angle_beta   90.00
_cell.angle_gamma   90.00
#
_symmetry.space_group_name_H-M   'P 1'
#
loop_
_entity.id
_entity.type
_entity.pdbx_description
1 polymer ?
#
loop_
_entity_poly.entity_id
_entity_poly.type
_entity_poly.pdbx_seq_one_letter_code
_entity_poly.pdbx_strand_id
1 'polypeptide(L)'
;MTTTTKAPNLELADVDAIVAGIGREERHTIAILQAIQEKYNYLPQEALRRVCEVTEITPAEITGVSTFYAQFRHRPAGKHVIKLCAGTACHVMGSDMIYDALKRELDITGTDDTDKSGIFTIEKVACLGCCMLAPAIQIDDITYGHLTTQKAPNVLADFLSSQEVAEVSAASGRKFGRLDGEIRLCLCSSCSASGARQVHDELRSQIERFHLPAKLKTVGCTGMAYQAPLVDVALRNGRTYQYGRVRPQDTQALVFTHFKPASLLGRGSAAVASLLDRMLTSEQDEPVTRYPVDVRFGPDSLYVGQQYQIATEHGGGLDPLDLDEYLGSGGFDTLKQCLLERSPELIIEEINQSGLRGRGGAGFPTGIKWGIVSKAESDLKYLICNGDEGDPGAFMDRMILESFPFRVIEGMLIAAYAVGCAEGYFYIRAEYPHALKRIHQALKICEQRGFLGDDVMGTGFRCRLHVVPAAGAFVCGEETALIASIEGKRGMPTLRPPYPAEKGLWGKPTLVNNVETFATVPWIMRNSASQFASLGTAKSKGTKTFALAGKIERSGLIEVPMGLTLRQIVEEIGGGVKDGRKLKAIQVGGPSGGCIPASLADTPVDYEALTQIGAI
;
A
#
# COMPACT_ATOMS: atom_id res chain seq x y z
N MET A 1 11.87 -39.68 20.19
CA MET A 1 12.28 -39.74 18.77
C MET A 1 11.79 -38.47 18.11
N THR A 2 12.72 -37.55 17.89
CA THR A 2 12.50 -36.26 17.23
C THR A 2 12.12 -36.49 15.78
N THR A 3 10.85 -36.29 15.44
CA THR A 3 10.41 -36.17 14.05
C THR A 3 10.91 -34.82 13.53
N THR A 4 12.13 -34.81 13.02
CA THR A 4 12.62 -33.76 12.12
C THR A 4 11.65 -33.64 10.97
N THR A 5 11.02 -32.47 10.86
CA THR A 5 10.35 -32.01 9.65
C THR A 5 11.26 -32.30 8.46
N LYS A 6 10.76 -33.07 7.49
CA LYS A 6 11.52 -33.42 6.29
C LYS A 6 11.74 -32.11 5.52
N ALA A 7 12.96 -31.58 5.56
CA ALA A 7 13.33 -30.44 4.73
C ALA A 7 12.97 -30.78 3.26
N PRO A 8 12.47 -29.83 2.46
CA PRO A 8 12.28 -30.05 1.03
C PRO A 8 13.58 -30.60 0.43
N ASN A 9 13.48 -31.58 -0.49
CA ASN A 9 14.66 -32.13 -1.16
C ASN A 9 15.36 -30.99 -1.90
N LEU A 10 16.49 -30.53 -1.35
CA LEU A 10 17.29 -29.49 -1.95
C LEU A 10 17.96 -30.02 -3.23
N GLU A 11 17.72 -29.36 -4.35
CA GLU A 11 18.40 -29.63 -5.62
C GLU A 11 19.32 -28.46 -5.97
N LEU A 12 20.64 -28.67 -6.00
CA LEU A 12 21.60 -27.60 -6.27
C LEU A 12 21.46 -26.98 -7.66
N ALA A 13 20.87 -27.72 -8.61
CA ALA A 13 20.55 -27.21 -9.95
C ALA A 13 19.56 -26.04 -9.92
N ASP A 14 18.67 -26.02 -8.92
CA ASP A 14 17.75 -24.92 -8.72
C ASP A 14 18.45 -23.63 -8.32
N VAL A 15 19.46 -23.75 -7.44
CA VAL A 15 20.28 -22.61 -7.00
C VAL A 15 21.03 -22.03 -8.20
N ASP A 16 21.59 -22.90 -9.05
CA ASP A 16 22.27 -22.48 -10.28
C ASP A 16 21.32 -21.76 -11.24
N ALA A 17 20.07 -22.23 -11.36
CA ALA A 17 19.05 -21.59 -12.19
C ALA A 17 18.61 -20.23 -11.63
N ILE A 18 18.44 -20.11 -10.31
CA ILE A 18 18.13 -18.84 -9.63
C ILE A 18 19.25 -17.83 -9.89
N VAL A 19 20.50 -18.22 -9.65
CA VAL A 19 21.68 -17.36 -9.87
C VAL A 19 21.80 -16.96 -11.34
N ALA A 20 21.56 -17.88 -12.27
CA ALA A 20 21.59 -17.58 -13.70
C ALA A 20 20.51 -16.58 -14.13
N GLY A 21 19.33 -16.63 -13.50
CA GLY A 21 18.22 -15.72 -13.79
C GLY A 21 18.37 -14.32 -13.20
N ILE A 22 19.05 -14.19 -12.05
CA ILE A 22 19.15 -12.92 -11.32
C ILE A 22 20.49 -12.22 -11.58
N GLY A 23 21.61 -12.94 -11.52
CA GLY A 23 22.95 -12.38 -11.63
C GLY A 23 23.92 -12.97 -10.60
N ARG A 24 25.21 -12.60 -10.72
CA ARG A 24 26.31 -13.14 -9.91
C ARG A 24 27.04 -12.11 -9.04
N GLU A 25 26.68 -10.84 -9.17
CA GLU A 25 27.31 -9.71 -8.47
C GLU A 25 26.70 -9.51 -7.07
N GLU A 26 27.45 -8.85 -6.18
CA GLU A 26 27.05 -8.53 -4.79
C GLU A 26 25.66 -7.87 -4.69
N ARG A 27 25.33 -6.96 -5.63
CA ARG A 27 24.04 -6.26 -5.67
C ARG A 27 22.82 -7.18 -5.77
N HIS A 28 23.01 -8.43 -6.19
CA HIS A 28 21.95 -9.41 -6.34
C HIS A 28 21.74 -10.29 -5.09
N THR A 29 22.57 -10.12 -4.04
CA THR A 29 22.55 -10.98 -2.85
C THR A 29 21.15 -11.11 -2.26
N ILE A 30 20.46 -9.99 -1.97
CA ILE A 30 19.12 -10.02 -1.36
C ILE A 30 18.11 -10.72 -2.27
N ALA A 31 18.12 -10.44 -3.57
CA ALA A 31 17.20 -11.05 -4.53
C ALA A 31 17.43 -12.58 -4.66
N ILE A 32 18.70 -13.03 -4.67
CA ILE A 32 19.04 -14.46 -4.68
C ILE A 32 18.52 -15.14 -3.40
N LEU A 33 18.75 -14.53 -2.24
CA LEU A 33 18.26 -15.06 -0.97
C LEU A 33 16.73 -15.12 -0.91
N GLN A 34 16.04 -14.11 -1.43
CA GLN A 34 14.57 -14.09 -1.53
C GLN A 34 14.08 -15.25 -2.40
N ALA A 35 14.67 -15.46 -3.59
CA ALA A 35 14.27 -16.53 -4.50
C ALA A 35 14.55 -17.94 -3.94
N ILE A 36 15.68 -18.13 -3.23
CA ILE A 36 15.97 -19.40 -2.55
C ILE A 36 14.93 -19.66 -1.46
N GLN A 37 14.62 -18.64 -0.64
CA GLN A 37 13.65 -18.78 0.43
C GLN A 37 12.23 -19.01 -0.10
N GLU A 38 11.82 -18.35 -1.19
CA GLU A 38 10.52 -18.59 -1.82
C GLU A 38 10.38 -20.05 -2.28
N LYS A 39 11.48 -20.63 -2.78
CA LYS A 39 11.48 -22.02 -3.25
C LYS A 39 11.49 -23.06 -2.14
N TYR A 40 12.28 -22.83 -1.09
CA TYR A 40 12.50 -23.83 -0.02
C TYR A 40 11.80 -23.51 1.30
N ASN A 41 11.16 -22.35 1.43
CA ASN A 41 10.58 -21.79 2.66
C ASN A 41 11.59 -21.50 3.80
N TYR A 42 12.89 -21.60 3.51
CA TYR A 42 14.00 -21.19 4.36
C TYR A 42 15.27 -21.06 3.52
N LEU A 43 16.40 -20.75 4.14
CA LEU A 43 17.73 -20.72 3.52
C LEU A 43 18.54 -21.96 3.94
N PRO A 44 18.58 -23.04 3.13
CA PRO A 44 19.42 -24.19 3.39
C PRO A 44 20.91 -23.83 3.36
N GLN A 45 21.70 -24.35 4.30
CA GLN A 45 23.13 -24.06 4.38
C GLN A 45 23.88 -24.49 3.11
N GLU A 46 23.51 -25.64 2.54
CA GLU A 46 24.09 -26.14 1.29
C GLU A 46 23.74 -25.25 0.09
N ALA A 47 22.55 -24.65 0.06
CA ALA A 47 22.16 -23.70 -0.98
C ALA A 47 22.99 -22.41 -0.88
N LEU A 48 23.16 -21.87 0.32
CA LEU A 48 24.00 -20.68 0.56
C LEU A 48 25.47 -20.93 0.19
N ARG A 49 25.99 -22.13 0.51
CA ARG A 49 27.33 -22.54 0.09
C ARG A 49 27.44 -22.58 -1.43
N ARG A 50 26.42 -23.12 -2.12
CA ARG A 50 26.40 -23.17 -3.58
C ARG A 50 26.40 -21.77 -4.20
N VAL A 51 25.63 -20.82 -3.66
CA VAL A 51 25.67 -19.42 -4.11
C VAL A 51 27.10 -18.87 -4.04
N CYS A 52 27.83 -19.10 -2.94
CA CYS A 52 29.22 -18.66 -2.83
C CYS A 52 30.16 -19.31 -3.87
N GLU A 53 29.87 -20.55 -4.29
CA GLU A 53 30.69 -21.26 -5.29
C GLU A 53 30.46 -20.74 -6.72
N VAL A 54 29.27 -20.21 -7.03
CA VAL A 54 28.88 -19.82 -8.40
C VAL A 54 28.74 -18.31 -8.62
N THR A 55 28.97 -17.51 -7.59
CA THR A 55 28.87 -16.04 -7.60
C THR A 55 30.14 -15.39 -7.07
N GLU A 56 30.20 -14.06 -7.16
CA GLU A 56 31.27 -13.25 -6.55
C GLU A 56 31.00 -12.99 -5.05
N ILE A 57 29.88 -13.49 -4.52
CA ILE A 57 29.39 -13.21 -3.16
C ILE A 57 30.09 -14.14 -2.18
N THR A 58 30.76 -13.54 -1.19
CA THR A 58 31.51 -14.27 -0.16
C THR A 58 30.60 -14.86 0.93
N PRO A 59 31.05 -15.90 1.66
CA PRO A 59 30.32 -16.42 2.81
C PRO A 59 30.05 -15.37 3.90
N ALA A 60 30.96 -14.40 4.07
CA ALA A 60 30.80 -13.32 5.04
C ALA A 60 29.68 -12.35 4.64
N GLU A 61 29.58 -12.00 3.35
CA GLU A 61 28.50 -11.16 2.81
C GLU A 61 27.15 -11.87 2.91
N ILE A 62 27.06 -13.13 2.46
CA ILE A 62 25.83 -13.92 2.58
C ILE A 62 25.40 -14.02 4.04
N THR A 63 26.31 -14.38 4.95
CA THR A 63 25.98 -14.49 6.38
C THR A 63 25.56 -13.14 6.95
N GLY A 64 26.27 -12.07 6.61
CA GLY A 64 25.97 -10.73 7.07
C GLY A 64 24.58 -10.25 6.66
N VAL A 65 24.19 -10.49 5.41
CA VAL A 65 22.87 -10.13 4.87
C VAL A 65 21.79 -11.05 5.41
N SER A 66 21.94 -12.37 5.25
CA SER A 66 20.93 -13.36 5.63
C SER A 66 20.61 -13.41 7.12
N THR A 67 21.49 -12.88 7.99
CA THR A 67 21.24 -12.80 9.45
C THR A 67 20.80 -11.41 9.91
N PHE A 68 20.95 -10.38 9.06
CA PHE A 68 20.56 -9.02 9.39
C PHE A 68 19.06 -8.77 9.14
N TYR A 69 18.56 -9.27 8.01
CA TYR A 69 17.17 -9.06 7.61
C TYR A 69 16.26 -10.11 8.25
N ALA A 70 15.25 -9.65 9.00
CA ALA A 70 14.35 -10.52 9.77
C ALA A 70 13.50 -11.44 8.88
N GLN A 71 13.32 -11.09 7.60
CA GLN A 71 12.63 -11.95 6.64
C GLN A 71 13.37 -13.26 6.36
N PHE A 72 14.70 -13.29 6.48
CA PHE A 72 15.49 -14.46 6.11
C PHE A 72 15.54 -15.50 7.23
N ARG A 73 15.08 -16.70 6.90
CA ARG A 73 14.90 -17.79 7.85
C ARG A 73 15.96 -18.86 7.64
N HIS A 74 16.65 -19.24 8.71
CA HIS A 74 17.68 -20.29 8.72
C HIS A 74 17.18 -21.64 9.28
N ARG A 75 15.88 -21.72 9.58
CA ARG A 75 15.21 -22.93 10.07
C ARG A 75 14.09 -23.29 9.10
N PRO A 76 13.77 -24.57 8.88
CA PRO A 76 12.62 -24.94 8.08
C PRO A 76 11.35 -24.23 8.56
N ALA A 77 10.53 -23.77 7.61
CA ALA A 77 9.16 -23.35 7.85
C ALA A 77 8.20 -24.41 7.30
N GLY A 78 6.96 -24.38 7.78
CA GLY A 78 5.86 -25.12 7.21
C GLY A 78 5.53 -24.63 5.79
N LYS A 79 4.57 -25.30 5.16
CA LYS A 79 4.12 -24.97 3.80
C LYS A 79 3.61 -23.52 3.68
N HIS A 80 3.00 -22.99 4.73
CA HIS A 80 2.39 -21.67 4.79
C HIS A 80 2.90 -20.90 6.01
N VAL A 81 3.15 -19.60 5.84
CA VAL A 81 3.67 -18.75 6.92
C VAL A 81 2.60 -17.73 7.35
N ILE A 82 2.23 -17.81 8.62
CA ILE A 82 1.31 -16.90 9.31
C ILE A 82 2.13 -15.77 9.95
N LYS A 83 2.13 -14.62 9.31
CA LYS A 83 2.70 -13.37 9.82
C LYS A 83 1.71 -12.67 10.72
N LEU A 84 1.93 -12.71 12.03
CA LEU A 84 1.13 -12.01 13.02
C LEU A 84 1.68 -10.60 13.27
N CYS A 85 0.85 -9.57 13.07
CA CYS A 85 1.24 -8.19 13.27
C CYS A 85 1.40 -7.86 14.76
N ALA A 86 2.60 -7.49 15.17
CA ALA A 86 2.93 -7.02 16.52
C ALA A 86 2.97 -5.49 16.64
N GLY A 87 2.58 -4.77 15.59
CA GLY A 87 2.63 -3.30 15.57
C GLY A 87 1.68 -2.67 16.58
N THR A 88 1.95 -1.41 16.97
CA THR A 88 1.27 -0.76 18.11
C THR A 88 -0.24 -0.83 18.03
N ALA A 89 -0.84 -0.55 16.86
CA ALA A 89 -2.28 -0.64 16.66
C ALA A 89 -2.83 -2.06 16.89
N CYS A 90 -2.14 -3.10 16.45
CA CYS A 90 -2.53 -4.50 16.68
C CYS A 90 -2.33 -4.90 18.15
N HIS A 91 -1.22 -4.48 18.77
CA HIS A 91 -0.93 -4.75 20.17
C HIS A 91 -2.01 -4.15 21.10
N VAL A 92 -2.36 -2.86 20.94
CA VAL A 92 -3.39 -2.22 21.77
C VAL A 92 -4.80 -2.78 21.56
N MET A 93 -5.00 -3.52 20.46
CA MET A 93 -6.23 -4.23 20.11
C MET A 93 -6.19 -5.73 20.49
N GLY A 94 -5.09 -6.21 21.10
CA GLY A 94 -5.01 -7.56 21.67
C GLY A 94 -4.37 -8.62 20.76
N SER A 95 -3.44 -8.26 19.88
CA SER A 95 -2.79 -9.23 18.98
C SER A 95 -2.06 -10.38 19.69
N ASP A 96 -1.56 -10.18 20.91
CA ASP A 96 -0.94 -11.27 21.69
C ASP A 96 -1.96 -12.36 22.06
N MET A 97 -3.21 -12.01 22.32
CA MET A 97 -4.27 -12.99 22.57
C MET A 97 -4.59 -13.81 21.32
N ILE A 98 -4.47 -13.20 20.13
CA ILE A 98 -4.64 -13.88 18.84
C ILE A 98 -3.49 -14.87 18.61
N TYR A 99 -2.25 -14.46 18.92
CA TYR A 99 -1.07 -15.33 18.85
C TYR A 99 -1.24 -16.57 19.74
N ASP A 100 -1.67 -16.39 20.99
CA ASP A 100 -1.90 -17.51 21.92
C ASP A 100 -3.07 -18.41 21.51
N ALA A 101 -4.09 -17.86 20.84
CA ALA A 101 -5.17 -18.66 20.27
C ALA A 101 -4.68 -19.54 19.11
N LEU A 102 -3.91 -18.97 18.17
CA LEU A 102 -3.36 -19.70 17.02
C LEU A 102 -2.33 -20.76 17.44
N LYS A 103 -1.45 -20.47 18.41
CA LYS A 103 -0.51 -21.48 18.92
C LYS A 103 -1.21 -22.68 19.53
N ARG A 104 -2.32 -22.46 20.24
CA ARG A 104 -3.13 -23.54 20.82
C ARG A 104 -3.82 -24.37 19.74
N GLU A 105 -4.37 -23.72 18.72
CA GLU A 105 -5.01 -24.41 17.60
C GLU A 105 -4.04 -25.30 16.83
N LEU A 106 -2.80 -24.84 16.63
CA LEU A 106 -1.76 -25.55 15.89
C LEU A 106 -0.93 -26.53 16.74
N ASP A 107 -1.24 -26.72 18.03
CA ASP A 107 -0.45 -27.54 18.97
C ASP A 107 1.06 -27.17 18.99
N ILE A 108 1.37 -25.88 18.83
CA ILE A 108 2.74 -25.36 18.85
C ILE A 108 3.14 -25.04 20.30
N THR A 109 4.11 -25.78 20.84
CA THR A 109 4.55 -25.66 22.23
C THR A 109 6.01 -25.21 22.33
N GLY A 110 6.40 -24.68 23.50
CA GLY A 110 7.78 -24.24 23.74
C GLY A 110 8.26 -23.14 22.78
N THR A 111 9.49 -23.30 22.30
CA THR A 111 10.18 -22.37 21.37
C THR A 111 9.91 -22.67 19.91
N ASP A 112 9.12 -23.70 19.61
CA ASP A 112 8.73 -24.01 18.25
C ASP A 112 7.77 -22.95 17.73
N ASP A 113 7.82 -22.74 16.43
CA ASP A 113 6.99 -21.80 15.68
C ASP A 113 6.25 -22.49 14.52
N THR A 114 6.53 -23.77 14.28
CA THR A 114 5.98 -24.57 13.19
C THR A 114 5.22 -25.75 13.79
N ASP A 115 4.03 -26.00 13.26
CA ASP A 115 3.18 -27.09 13.73
C ASP A 115 3.78 -28.47 13.36
N LYS A 116 3.39 -29.52 14.09
CA LYS A 116 3.95 -30.87 13.89
C LYS A 116 3.67 -31.46 12.50
N SER A 117 2.61 -31.01 11.82
CA SER A 117 2.30 -31.46 10.47
C SER A 117 3.10 -30.73 9.39
N GLY A 118 3.82 -29.65 9.75
CA GLY A 118 4.63 -28.87 8.82
C GLY A 118 3.80 -28.09 7.82
N ILE A 119 2.55 -27.78 8.14
CA ILE A 119 1.64 -27.02 7.28
C ILE A 119 1.80 -25.52 7.56
N PHE A 120 1.86 -25.12 8.83
CA PHE A 120 1.84 -23.73 9.25
C PHE A 120 3.02 -23.38 10.16
N THR A 121 3.64 -22.24 9.87
CA THR A 121 4.57 -21.55 10.78
C THR A 121 3.95 -20.23 11.23
N ILE A 122 4.00 -19.90 12.52
CA ILE A 122 3.59 -18.59 13.04
C ILE A 122 4.83 -17.75 13.34
N GLU A 123 4.93 -16.58 12.73
CA GLU A 123 5.95 -15.59 13.03
C GLU A 123 5.35 -14.25 13.43
N LYS A 124 5.99 -13.54 14.37
CA LYS A 124 5.62 -12.15 14.69
C LYS A 124 6.39 -11.22 13.78
N VAL A 125 5.68 -10.33 13.09
CA VAL A 125 6.27 -9.25 12.29
C VAL A 125 6.00 -7.90 12.92
N ALA A 126 6.92 -6.94 12.75
CA ALA A 126 6.82 -5.63 13.38
C ALA A 126 5.55 -4.87 12.98
N CYS A 127 5.22 -4.83 11.68
CA CYS A 127 3.96 -4.27 11.19
C CYS A 127 3.64 -4.78 9.79
N LEU A 128 2.37 -5.07 9.51
CA LEU A 128 1.86 -5.40 8.16
C LEU A 128 1.38 -4.17 7.36
N GLY A 129 1.40 -2.96 7.96
CA GLY A 129 0.88 -1.74 7.33
C GLY A 129 -0.62 -1.77 7.04
N CYS A 130 -1.41 -2.57 7.77
CA CYS A 130 -2.87 -2.64 7.61
C CYS A 130 -3.59 -2.30 8.91
N CYS A 131 -3.11 -1.27 9.62
CA CYS A 131 -3.50 -0.99 10.99
C CYS A 131 -4.99 -0.62 11.18
N MET A 132 -5.70 -0.22 10.13
CA MET A 132 -7.16 -0.08 10.14
C MET A 132 -7.89 -1.42 10.41
N LEU A 133 -7.25 -2.55 10.11
CA LEU A 133 -7.77 -3.90 10.29
C LEU A 133 -7.35 -4.53 11.61
N ALA A 134 -6.72 -3.80 12.52
CA ALA A 134 -6.18 -4.36 13.74
C ALA A 134 -7.24 -5.08 14.61
N PRO A 135 -6.93 -6.25 15.21
CA PRO A 135 -5.74 -7.08 15.01
C PRO A 135 -5.73 -7.79 13.65
N ALA A 136 -4.56 -7.86 13.01
CA ALA A 136 -4.40 -8.44 11.68
C ALA A 136 -3.28 -9.49 11.62
N ILE A 137 -3.47 -10.49 10.76
CA ILE A 137 -2.44 -11.45 10.34
C ILE A 137 -2.39 -11.52 8.81
N GLN A 138 -1.30 -12.02 8.26
CA GLN A 138 -1.17 -12.36 6.85
C GLN A 138 -0.73 -13.82 6.73
N ILE A 139 -1.44 -14.62 5.93
CA ILE A 139 -1.05 -15.99 5.59
C ILE A 139 -0.61 -15.96 4.13
N ASP A 140 0.68 -16.16 3.89
CA ASP A 140 1.33 -15.94 2.60
C ASP A 140 1.01 -14.52 2.06
N ASP A 141 0.20 -14.41 1.00
CA ASP A 141 -0.20 -13.12 0.40
C ASP A 141 -1.59 -12.64 0.85
N ILE A 142 -2.30 -13.40 1.67
CA ILE A 142 -3.69 -13.10 2.08
C ILE A 142 -3.70 -12.46 3.46
N THR A 143 -4.23 -11.24 3.54
CA THR A 143 -4.38 -10.50 4.80
C THR A 143 -5.77 -10.73 5.40
N TYR A 144 -5.80 -11.04 6.70
CA TYR A 144 -7.00 -11.18 7.50
C TYR A 144 -7.04 -10.12 8.61
N GLY A 145 -8.18 -9.46 8.75
CA GLY A 145 -8.39 -8.33 9.66
C GLY A 145 -9.46 -8.57 10.72
N HIS A 146 -9.53 -7.65 11.69
CA HIS A 146 -10.54 -7.59 12.75
C HIS A 146 -10.66 -8.89 13.54
N LEU A 147 -9.52 -9.54 13.79
CA LEU A 147 -9.49 -10.85 14.40
C LEU A 147 -9.85 -10.79 15.88
N THR A 148 -10.58 -11.82 16.30
CA THR A 148 -10.84 -12.14 17.69
C THR A 148 -10.30 -13.53 17.97
N THR A 149 -10.14 -13.87 19.25
CA THR A 149 -9.71 -15.21 19.67
C THR A 149 -10.63 -16.33 19.17
N GLN A 150 -11.89 -16.01 18.88
CA GLN A 150 -12.88 -16.94 18.33
C GLN A 150 -12.77 -17.07 16.80
N LYS A 151 -12.45 -15.98 16.09
CA LYS A 151 -12.35 -15.98 14.62
C LYS A 151 -11.01 -16.52 14.12
N ALA A 152 -9.94 -16.35 14.89
CA ALA A 152 -8.58 -16.67 14.45
C ALA A 152 -8.40 -18.14 14.01
N PRO A 153 -8.95 -19.16 14.70
CA PRO A 153 -8.86 -20.55 14.23
C PRO A 153 -9.54 -20.78 12.87
N ASN A 154 -10.71 -20.16 12.64
CA ASN A 154 -11.49 -20.35 11.42
C ASN A 154 -10.78 -19.82 10.16
N VAL A 155 -9.89 -18.85 10.33
CA VAL A 155 -9.09 -18.28 9.23
C VAL A 155 -8.17 -19.33 8.61
N LEU A 156 -7.67 -20.29 9.39
CA LEU A 156 -6.80 -21.35 8.87
C LEU A 156 -7.55 -22.27 7.90
N ALA A 157 -8.79 -22.64 8.25
CA ALA A 157 -9.66 -23.44 7.40
C ALA A 157 -10.10 -22.67 6.14
N ASP A 158 -10.46 -21.40 6.30
CA ASP A 158 -10.80 -20.50 5.18
C ASP A 158 -9.63 -20.41 4.18
N PHE A 159 -8.41 -20.16 4.67
CA PHE A 159 -7.22 -20.07 3.83
C PHE A 159 -7.00 -21.35 3.02
N LEU A 160 -7.02 -22.53 3.66
CA LEU A 160 -6.85 -23.81 2.98
C LEU A 160 -7.92 -24.05 1.92
N SER A 161 -9.18 -23.69 2.20
CA SER A 161 -10.28 -23.81 1.24
C SER A 161 -10.13 -22.86 0.04
N SER A 162 -9.59 -21.65 0.27
CA SER A 162 -9.40 -20.63 -0.77
C SER A 162 -8.32 -21.01 -1.78
N GLN A 163 -7.31 -21.77 -1.35
CA GLN A 163 -6.24 -22.28 -2.20
C GLN A 163 -6.75 -23.36 -3.18
N GLU A 164 -7.78 -24.12 -2.81
CA GLU A 164 -8.40 -25.12 -3.70
C GLU A 164 -9.26 -24.48 -4.81
N VAL A 165 -9.75 -23.25 -4.60
CA VAL A 165 -10.63 -22.53 -5.56
C VAL A 165 -9.83 -21.63 -6.51
N ALA A 166 -8.59 -21.26 -6.17
CA ALA A 166 -7.78 -20.29 -6.91
C ALA A 166 -7.36 -20.73 -8.33
N GLU A 167 -7.58 -21.99 -8.73
CA GLU A 167 -7.23 -22.49 -10.08
C GLU A 167 -8.30 -22.23 -11.17
N VAL A 168 -9.44 -21.60 -10.86
CA VAL A 168 -10.49 -21.36 -11.88
C VAL A 168 -11.01 -19.92 -11.86
N SER A 169 -10.38 -19.02 -12.62
CA SER A 169 -11.09 -17.90 -13.28
C SER A 169 -10.13 -17.08 -14.16
N ALA A 170 -10.07 -17.42 -15.45
CA ALA A 170 -9.55 -16.54 -16.49
C ALA A 170 -10.73 -15.84 -17.18
N ALA A 171 -10.63 -14.51 -17.27
CA ALA A 171 -11.67 -13.60 -17.72
C ALA A 171 -12.17 -13.90 -19.15
N SER A 172 -13.50 -13.88 -19.34
CA SER A 172 -14.12 -13.75 -20.65
C SER A 172 -14.58 -12.30 -20.84
N GLY A 173 -13.91 -11.56 -21.74
CA GLY A 173 -14.34 -10.24 -22.15
C GLY A 173 -15.48 -10.34 -23.15
N ARG A 174 -16.73 -10.15 -22.70
CA ARG A 174 -17.88 -9.94 -23.59
C ARG A 174 -18.22 -8.46 -23.70
N LYS A 175 -18.42 -7.98 -24.93
CA LYS A 175 -18.95 -6.64 -25.19
C LYS A 175 -20.41 -6.60 -24.76
N PHE A 176 -20.68 -5.95 -23.64
CA PHE A 176 -22.04 -5.60 -23.22
C PHE A 176 -22.61 -4.54 -24.16
N GLY A 177 -23.94 -4.52 -24.30
CA GLY A 177 -24.66 -3.47 -25.02
C GLY A 177 -24.56 -2.13 -24.30
N ARG A 178 -25.50 -1.21 -24.60
CA ARG A 178 -25.57 0.10 -23.97
C ARG A 178 -25.64 -0.03 -22.44
N LEU A 179 -24.59 0.42 -21.75
CA LEU A 179 -24.50 0.42 -20.28
C LEU A 179 -25.35 1.56 -19.68
N ASP A 180 -26.01 1.27 -18.57
CA ASP A 180 -26.86 2.19 -17.81
C ASP A 180 -26.14 2.79 -16.58
N GLY A 181 -24.98 2.24 -16.21
CA GLY A 181 -24.14 2.76 -15.13
C GLY A 181 -22.94 1.86 -14.79
N GLU A 182 -22.22 2.25 -13.75
CA GLU A 182 -21.05 1.56 -13.21
C GLU A 182 -21.28 1.21 -11.74
N ILE A 183 -20.72 0.08 -11.32
CA ILE A 183 -20.60 -0.33 -9.93
C ILE A 183 -19.10 -0.34 -9.61
N ARG A 184 -18.69 0.44 -8.63
CA ARG A 184 -17.30 0.69 -8.28
C ARG A 184 -17.02 0.17 -6.87
N LEU A 185 -15.92 -0.52 -6.71
CA LEU A 185 -15.46 -1.00 -5.40
C LEU A 185 -13.93 -1.07 -5.37
N CYS A 186 -13.34 -0.78 -4.21
CA CYS A 186 -11.89 -0.82 -4.04
C CYS A 186 -11.39 -2.22 -3.65
N LEU A 187 -10.39 -2.74 -4.38
CA LEU A 187 -9.69 -3.99 -4.06
C LEU A 187 -8.23 -3.76 -3.64
N CYS A 188 -7.94 -2.68 -2.92
CA CYS A 188 -6.67 -2.57 -2.20
C CYS A 188 -6.59 -3.70 -1.15
N SER A 189 -5.38 -3.98 -0.64
CA SER A 189 -5.17 -5.08 0.32
C SER A 189 -6.04 -4.93 1.56
N SER A 190 -6.28 -3.69 2.03
CA SER A 190 -7.16 -3.44 3.19
C SER A 190 -8.63 -3.71 2.90
N CYS A 191 -9.15 -3.20 1.78
CA CYS A 191 -10.55 -3.43 1.42
C CYS A 191 -10.79 -4.92 1.14
N SER A 192 -9.84 -5.59 0.47
CA SER A 192 -9.92 -7.03 0.21
C SER A 192 -10.02 -7.83 1.52
N ALA A 193 -9.17 -7.51 2.49
CA ALA A 193 -9.17 -8.14 3.81
C ALA A 193 -10.44 -7.84 4.65
N SER A 194 -11.16 -6.74 4.36
CA SER A 194 -12.49 -6.47 4.92
C SER A 194 -13.63 -7.21 4.21
N GLY A 195 -13.34 -8.05 3.22
CA GLY A 195 -14.35 -8.83 2.50
C GLY A 195 -14.73 -8.30 1.11
N ALA A 196 -14.04 -7.25 0.62
CA ALA A 196 -14.43 -6.59 -0.64
C ALA A 196 -14.25 -7.48 -1.87
N ARG A 197 -13.35 -8.48 -1.80
CA ARG A 197 -13.14 -9.44 -2.89
C ARG A 197 -14.36 -10.35 -3.06
N GLN A 198 -14.90 -10.88 -1.97
CA GLN A 198 -16.10 -11.71 -1.99
C GLN A 198 -17.30 -10.92 -2.50
N VAL A 199 -17.45 -9.66 -2.07
CA VAL A 199 -18.50 -8.75 -2.58
C VAL A 199 -18.34 -8.51 -4.07
N HIS A 200 -17.12 -8.26 -4.55
CA HIS A 200 -16.85 -8.04 -5.96
C HIS A 200 -17.15 -9.27 -6.82
N ASP A 201 -16.75 -10.47 -6.39
CA ASP A 201 -16.97 -11.69 -7.16
C ASP A 201 -18.47 -12.05 -7.21
N GLU A 202 -19.21 -11.82 -6.12
CA GLU A 202 -20.67 -11.97 -6.13
C GLU A 202 -21.34 -10.90 -7.01
N LEU A 203 -20.93 -9.63 -6.94
CA LEU A 203 -21.43 -8.58 -7.84
C LEU A 203 -21.22 -8.96 -9.31
N ARG A 204 -20.04 -9.51 -9.65
CA ARG A 204 -19.75 -9.99 -11.01
C ARG A 204 -20.72 -11.11 -11.40
N SER A 205 -20.87 -12.13 -10.54
CA SER A 205 -21.79 -13.25 -10.74
C SER A 205 -23.22 -12.76 -11.00
N GLN A 206 -23.71 -11.80 -10.21
CA GLN A 206 -25.04 -11.23 -10.35
C GLN A 206 -25.21 -10.46 -11.67
N ILE A 207 -24.22 -9.64 -12.05
CA ILE A 207 -24.24 -8.88 -13.32
C ILE A 207 -24.28 -9.84 -14.52
N GLU A 208 -23.46 -10.88 -14.51
CA GLU A 208 -23.37 -11.86 -15.59
C GLU A 208 -24.62 -12.74 -15.67
N ARG A 209 -25.07 -13.28 -14.53
CA ARG A 209 -26.25 -14.17 -14.44
C ARG A 209 -27.51 -13.48 -14.93
N PHE A 210 -27.74 -12.23 -14.52
CA PHE A 210 -28.95 -11.49 -14.86
C PHE A 210 -28.79 -10.55 -16.07
N HIS A 211 -27.62 -10.59 -16.73
CA HIS A 211 -27.29 -9.78 -17.91
C HIS A 211 -27.59 -8.29 -17.68
N LEU A 212 -27.13 -7.78 -16.54
CA LEU A 212 -27.45 -6.44 -16.09
C LEU A 212 -26.64 -5.40 -16.88
N PRO A 213 -27.22 -4.25 -17.24
CA PRO A 213 -26.53 -3.20 -18.00
C PRO A 213 -25.58 -2.37 -17.11
N ALA A 214 -24.74 -3.02 -16.31
CA ALA A 214 -23.80 -2.39 -15.38
C ALA A 214 -22.37 -2.85 -15.65
N LYS A 215 -21.40 -1.92 -15.59
CA LYS A 215 -19.97 -2.25 -15.61
C LYS A 215 -19.46 -2.33 -14.17
N LEU A 216 -18.94 -3.49 -13.77
CA LEU A 216 -18.19 -3.61 -12.52
C LEU A 216 -16.77 -3.08 -12.73
N LYS A 217 -16.32 -2.20 -11.84
CA LYS A 217 -15.04 -1.51 -11.92
C LYS A 217 -14.31 -1.58 -10.58
N THR A 218 -13.03 -1.93 -10.63
CA THR A 218 -12.15 -1.80 -9.47
C THR A 218 -11.63 -0.37 -9.40
N VAL A 219 -11.65 0.25 -8.24
CA VAL A 219 -11.18 1.64 -8.06
C VAL A 219 -10.12 1.78 -6.99
N GLY A 220 -9.39 2.90 -7.00
CA GLY A 220 -8.51 3.30 -5.91
C GLY A 220 -9.25 3.49 -4.59
N CYS A 221 -8.55 3.43 -3.46
CA CYS A 221 -9.18 3.54 -2.15
C CYS A 221 -9.69 4.97 -1.88
N THR A 222 -10.84 5.07 -1.20
CA THR A 222 -11.42 6.35 -0.74
C THR A 222 -10.88 6.80 0.62
N GLY A 223 -10.11 5.94 1.30
CA GLY A 223 -9.68 6.18 2.68
C GLY A 223 -10.69 5.74 3.75
N MET A 224 -11.97 5.55 3.41
CA MET A 224 -13.07 5.24 4.34
C MET A 224 -13.10 3.77 4.80
N ALA A 225 -12.03 3.31 5.44
CA ALA A 225 -11.86 1.92 5.82
C ALA A 225 -12.95 1.42 6.79
N TYR A 226 -13.46 2.29 7.66
CA TYR A 226 -14.59 1.99 8.57
C TYR A 226 -15.92 1.65 7.87
N GLN A 227 -16.02 1.93 6.57
CA GLN A 227 -17.15 1.59 5.70
C GLN A 227 -16.82 0.47 4.71
N ALA A 228 -15.61 -0.10 4.72
CA ALA A 228 -15.27 -1.19 3.82
C ALA A 228 -16.01 -2.49 4.21
N PRO A 229 -16.49 -3.29 3.23
CA PRO A 229 -16.50 -3.04 1.79
C PRO A 229 -17.44 -1.92 1.36
N LEU A 230 -16.91 -0.94 0.62
CA LEU A 230 -17.63 0.22 0.12
C LEU A 230 -17.96 0.02 -1.37
N VAL A 231 -19.23 0.17 -1.73
CA VAL A 231 -19.73 0.04 -3.10
C VAL A 231 -20.36 1.35 -3.54
N ASP A 232 -19.85 1.93 -4.62
CA ASP A 232 -20.43 3.10 -5.27
C ASP A 232 -21.16 2.67 -6.55
N VAL A 233 -22.41 3.09 -6.69
CA VAL A 233 -23.21 2.88 -7.91
C VAL A 233 -23.38 4.21 -8.62
N ALA A 234 -22.66 4.39 -9.74
CA ALA A 234 -22.70 5.59 -10.57
C ALA A 234 -23.60 5.36 -11.79
N LEU A 235 -24.77 5.98 -11.80
CA LEU A 235 -25.72 5.88 -12.91
C LEU A 235 -25.38 6.87 -14.03
N ARG A 236 -25.75 6.51 -15.26
CA ARG A 236 -25.55 7.36 -16.45
C ARG A 236 -26.25 8.72 -16.37
N ASN A 237 -27.27 8.87 -15.53
CA ASN A 237 -27.95 10.14 -15.28
C ASN A 237 -27.19 11.07 -14.31
N GLY A 238 -25.96 10.71 -13.92
CA GLY A 238 -25.10 11.48 -13.02
C GLY A 238 -25.36 11.23 -11.53
N ARG A 239 -26.37 10.45 -11.16
CA ARG A 239 -26.65 10.11 -9.76
C ARG A 239 -25.68 9.03 -9.29
N THR A 240 -25.03 9.27 -8.17
CA THR A 240 -24.17 8.29 -7.49
C THR A 240 -24.78 7.92 -6.15
N TYR A 241 -24.70 6.64 -5.78
CA TYR A 241 -25.11 6.12 -4.48
C TYR A 241 -23.97 5.36 -3.84
N GLN A 242 -23.80 5.53 -2.55
CA GLN A 242 -22.75 4.84 -1.80
C GLN A 242 -23.35 3.91 -0.75
N TYR A 243 -22.81 2.71 -0.68
CA TYR A 243 -23.21 1.64 0.24
C TYR A 243 -21.99 1.19 1.04
N GLY A 244 -22.03 1.39 2.35
CA GLY A 244 -20.96 0.98 3.26
C GLY A 244 -21.25 -0.38 3.91
N ARG A 245 -20.18 -1.09 4.27
CA ARG A 245 -20.21 -2.42 4.94
C ARG A 245 -21.03 -3.46 4.18
N VAL A 246 -20.93 -3.44 2.85
CA VAL A 246 -21.65 -4.39 1.99
C VAL A 246 -21.13 -5.79 2.23
N ARG A 247 -22.04 -6.76 2.41
CA ARG A 247 -21.72 -8.18 2.49
C ARG A 247 -22.14 -8.88 1.19
N PRO A 248 -21.58 -10.06 0.87
CA PRO A 248 -21.93 -10.78 -0.35
C PRO A 248 -23.44 -11.00 -0.52
N GLN A 249 -24.16 -11.28 0.57
CA GLN A 249 -25.61 -11.52 0.53
C GLN A 249 -26.40 -10.28 0.10
N ASP A 250 -25.91 -9.08 0.40
CA ASP A 250 -26.60 -7.83 0.13
C ASP A 250 -26.51 -7.41 -1.36
N THR A 251 -25.58 -7.99 -2.12
CA THR A 251 -25.23 -7.58 -3.49
C THR A 251 -26.38 -7.71 -4.47
N GLN A 252 -27.18 -8.77 -4.39
CA GLN A 252 -28.30 -8.99 -5.31
C GLN A 252 -29.36 -7.89 -5.16
N ALA A 253 -29.79 -7.62 -3.92
CA ALA A 253 -30.75 -6.56 -3.62
C ALA A 253 -30.22 -5.18 -4.02
N LEU A 254 -28.93 -4.92 -3.75
CA LEU A 254 -28.24 -3.69 -4.13
C LEU A 254 -28.29 -3.48 -5.66
N VAL A 255 -27.90 -4.48 -6.44
CA VAL A 255 -27.82 -4.33 -7.90
C VAL A 255 -29.22 -4.18 -8.50
N PHE A 256 -30.22 -4.95 -8.07
CA PHE A 256 -31.59 -4.86 -8.58
C PHE A 256 -32.31 -3.57 -8.21
N THR A 257 -31.85 -2.85 -7.18
CA THR A 257 -32.35 -1.51 -6.85
C THR A 257 -32.04 -0.51 -7.98
N HIS A 258 -30.94 -0.70 -8.71
CA HIS A 258 -30.42 0.27 -9.68
C HIS A 258 -30.49 -0.19 -11.13
N PHE A 259 -30.30 -1.48 -11.37
CA PHE A 259 -30.22 -2.06 -12.70
C PHE A 259 -31.32 -3.10 -12.88
N LYS A 260 -32.14 -2.92 -13.92
CA LYS A 260 -33.23 -3.86 -14.23
C LYS A 260 -32.75 -4.93 -15.22
N PRO A 261 -33.12 -6.21 -15.02
CA PRO A 261 -32.84 -7.26 -16.01
C PRO A 261 -33.50 -6.96 -17.36
N ALA A 262 -32.78 -7.26 -18.44
CA ALA A 262 -33.26 -7.04 -19.80
C ALA A 262 -34.41 -7.99 -20.21
N SER A 263 -34.52 -9.18 -19.61
CA SER A 263 -35.50 -10.21 -19.98
C SER A 263 -36.74 -10.23 -19.07
N LEU A 264 -37.92 -10.54 -19.63
CA LEU A 264 -39.20 -10.69 -18.90
C LEU A 264 -39.15 -11.85 -17.88
N LEU A 265 -38.47 -12.95 -18.19
CA LEU A 265 -38.24 -14.07 -17.27
C LEU A 265 -37.33 -13.67 -16.09
N GLY A 266 -36.29 -12.87 -16.33
CA GLY A 266 -35.39 -12.35 -15.30
C GLY A 266 -36.08 -11.39 -14.31
N ARG A 267 -37.12 -10.68 -14.77
CA ARG A 267 -37.95 -9.83 -13.90
C ARG A 267 -38.81 -10.64 -12.93
N GLY A 268 -39.31 -11.80 -13.35
CA GLY A 268 -40.06 -12.71 -12.49
C GLY A 268 -39.19 -13.31 -11.38
N SER A 269 -37.98 -13.77 -11.73
CA SER A 269 -37.02 -14.30 -10.75
C SER A 269 -36.50 -13.23 -9.78
N ALA A 270 -36.26 -11.99 -10.25
CA ALA A 270 -35.82 -10.89 -9.40
C ALA A 270 -36.89 -10.49 -8.36
N ALA A 271 -38.17 -10.50 -8.75
CA ALA A 271 -39.28 -10.23 -7.83
C ALA A 271 -39.43 -11.32 -6.75
N VAL A 272 -39.27 -12.59 -7.12
CA VAL A 272 -39.32 -13.72 -6.18
C VAL A 272 -38.11 -13.70 -5.24
N ALA A 273 -36.91 -13.42 -5.76
CA ALA A 273 -35.71 -13.36 -4.95
C ALA A 273 -35.73 -12.17 -3.97
N SER A 274 -36.24 -11.00 -4.40
CA SER A 274 -36.46 -9.84 -3.51
C SER A 274 -37.50 -10.12 -2.42
N LEU A 275 -38.50 -10.97 -2.67
CA LEU A 275 -39.49 -11.37 -1.67
C LEU A 275 -38.92 -12.38 -0.66
N LEU A 276 -38.13 -13.34 -1.15
CA LEU A 276 -37.46 -14.35 -0.32
C LEU A 276 -36.42 -13.72 0.60
N ASP A 277 -35.62 -12.78 0.08
CA ASP A 277 -34.61 -12.06 0.87
C ASP A 277 -35.26 -11.30 2.04
N ARG A 278 -36.42 -10.67 1.76
CA ARG A 278 -37.24 -9.98 2.76
C ARG A 278 -37.86 -10.91 3.82
N MET A 279 -38.00 -12.21 3.52
CA MET A 279 -38.49 -13.23 4.46
C MET A 279 -37.37 -13.94 5.21
N LEU A 280 -36.15 -13.96 4.67
CA LEU A 280 -35.00 -14.69 5.22
C LEU A 280 -34.08 -13.81 6.07
N THR A 281 -34.18 -12.48 6.01
CA THR A 281 -33.47 -11.59 6.93
C THR A 281 -34.01 -11.75 8.36
N SER A 282 -33.33 -12.55 9.17
CA SER A 282 -33.49 -12.60 10.62
C SER A 282 -33.10 -11.26 11.27
N GLU A 283 -33.77 -10.88 12.36
CA GLU A 283 -33.61 -9.63 13.13
C GLU A 283 -32.20 -9.37 13.74
N GLN A 284 -31.17 -10.18 13.41
CA GLN A 284 -29.84 -10.11 14.01
C GLN A 284 -28.74 -9.49 13.13
N ASP A 285 -29.03 -9.15 11.87
CA ASP A 285 -28.04 -8.60 10.95
C ASP A 285 -28.11 -7.06 10.86
N GLU A 286 -26.98 -6.37 11.08
CA GLU A 286 -26.90 -4.93 10.84
C GLU A 286 -27.20 -4.63 9.36
N PRO A 287 -28.15 -3.72 9.04
CA PRO A 287 -28.51 -3.43 7.67
C PRO A 287 -27.41 -2.64 6.94
N VAL A 288 -27.23 -2.92 5.64
CA VAL A 288 -26.37 -2.10 4.77
C VAL A 288 -26.84 -0.64 4.83
N THR A 289 -25.92 0.26 5.16
CA THR A 289 -26.25 1.68 5.28
C THR A 289 -26.11 2.35 3.92
N ARG A 290 -27.22 2.92 3.43
CA ARG A 290 -27.28 3.68 2.17
C ARG A 290 -27.07 5.16 2.45
N TYR A 291 -26.07 5.75 1.80
CA TYR A 291 -25.82 7.18 1.89
C TYR A 291 -26.16 7.85 0.55
N PRO A 292 -27.01 8.89 0.54
CA PRO A 292 -27.05 9.78 -0.60
C PRO A 292 -25.71 10.52 -0.69
N VAL A 293 -25.10 10.58 -1.88
CA VAL A 293 -23.82 11.29 -2.12
C VAL A 293 -24.00 12.83 -2.08
N ASP A 294 -25.17 13.31 -1.66
CA ASP A 294 -25.39 14.72 -1.38
C ASP A 294 -24.71 15.05 -0.03
N VAL A 295 -23.45 15.49 -0.11
CA VAL A 295 -22.50 15.74 1.00
C VAL A 295 -23.03 16.72 2.07
N ARG A 296 -24.24 17.25 1.89
CA ARG A 296 -24.83 18.28 2.75
C ARG A 296 -25.48 17.76 4.02
N PHE A 297 -25.75 16.46 4.16
CA PHE A 297 -26.40 15.92 5.35
C PHE A 297 -25.94 14.49 5.71
N GLY A 298 -25.15 14.35 6.78
CA GLY A 298 -24.83 13.06 7.42
C GLY A 298 -23.54 13.05 8.23
N PRO A 299 -23.32 12.06 9.11
CA PRO A 299 -22.09 11.92 9.91
C PRO A 299 -20.80 11.83 9.08
N ASP A 300 -20.87 11.34 7.84
CA ASP A 300 -19.72 11.22 6.91
C ASP A 300 -19.35 12.56 6.23
N SER A 301 -20.22 13.58 6.28
CA SER A 301 -19.88 14.93 5.79
C SER A 301 -18.71 15.56 6.56
N LEU A 302 -18.54 15.20 7.84
CA LEU A 302 -17.41 15.63 8.66
C LEU A 302 -16.12 14.88 8.32
N TYR A 303 -16.23 13.63 7.88
CA TYR A 303 -15.08 12.85 7.42
C TYR A 303 -14.55 13.41 6.09
N VAL A 304 -15.45 13.71 5.14
CA VAL A 304 -15.08 14.16 3.79
C VAL A 304 -14.84 15.68 3.71
N GLY A 305 -15.63 16.47 4.44
CA GLY A 305 -15.72 17.93 4.24
C GLY A 305 -14.52 18.76 4.69
N GLN A 306 -13.63 18.22 5.53
CA GLN A 306 -12.41 18.91 5.97
C GLN A 306 -11.15 18.44 5.22
N GLN A 307 -11.29 17.50 4.28
CA GLN A 307 -10.17 16.96 3.51
C GLN A 307 -9.89 17.78 2.26
N TYR A 308 -8.62 17.82 1.87
CA TYR A 308 -8.19 18.38 0.59
C TYR A 308 -7.25 17.37 -0.07
N GLN A 309 -7.74 16.71 -1.12
CA GLN A 309 -7.06 15.56 -1.73
C GLN A 309 -6.13 16.02 -2.84
N ILE A 310 -4.82 15.93 -2.60
CA ILE A 310 -3.75 16.16 -3.59
C ILE A 310 -3.11 14.82 -3.93
N ALA A 311 -2.46 14.17 -2.97
CA ALA A 311 -1.81 12.88 -3.18
C ALA A 311 -2.84 11.77 -3.48
N THR A 312 -4.05 11.91 -2.93
CA THR A 312 -5.16 10.94 -3.04
C THR A 312 -6.28 11.40 -3.99
N GLU A 313 -6.04 12.41 -4.81
CA GLU A 313 -7.01 12.91 -5.80
C GLU A 313 -7.58 11.75 -6.64
N HIS A 314 -8.89 11.78 -6.92
CA HIS A 314 -9.65 10.71 -7.59
C HIS A 314 -9.77 9.37 -6.84
N GLY A 315 -9.53 9.33 -5.53
CA GLY A 315 -9.84 8.16 -4.70
C GLY A 315 -11.29 7.70 -4.88
N GLY A 316 -11.50 6.39 -5.06
CA GLY A 316 -12.81 5.80 -5.40
C GLY A 316 -13.28 6.02 -6.84
N GLY A 317 -12.56 6.80 -7.65
CA GLY A 317 -12.96 7.15 -9.01
C GLY A 317 -12.28 6.33 -10.10
N LEU A 318 -10.94 6.31 -10.10
CA LEU A 318 -10.13 5.70 -11.16
C LEU A 318 -9.77 4.25 -10.84
N ASP A 319 -9.69 3.42 -11.88
CA ASP A 319 -9.04 2.10 -11.75
C ASP A 319 -7.51 2.30 -11.66
N PRO A 320 -6.83 1.77 -10.62
CA PRO A 320 -5.40 1.95 -10.44
C PRO A 320 -4.52 1.46 -11.61
N LEU A 321 -5.03 0.57 -12.46
CA LEU A 321 -4.28 -0.01 -13.58
C LEU A 321 -4.87 0.33 -14.96
N ASP A 322 -5.91 1.17 -15.03
CA ASP A 322 -6.43 1.68 -16.31
C ASP A 322 -5.73 2.99 -16.68
N LEU A 323 -4.73 2.89 -17.55
CA LEU A 323 -3.99 4.06 -18.02
C LEU A 323 -4.88 5.03 -18.80
N ASP A 324 -5.84 4.54 -19.59
CA ASP A 324 -6.66 5.42 -20.44
C ASP A 324 -7.58 6.30 -19.59
N GLU A 325 -8.05 5.79 -18.44
CA GLU A 325 -8.75 6.61 -17.44
C GLU A 325 -7.83 7.63 -16.77
N TYR A 326 -6.59 7.25 -16.43
CA TYR A 326 -5.61 8.17 -15.86
C TYR A 326 -5.32 9.32 -16.83
N LEU A 327 -5.06 9.01 -18.11
CA LEU A 327 -4.89 10.01 -19.18
C LEU A 327 -6.14 10.87 -19.36
N GLY A 328 -7.33 10.27 -19.35
CA GLY A 328 -8.61 10.98 -19.45
C GLY A 328 -8.89 11.95 -18.29
N SER A 329 -8.23 11.76 -17.14
CA SER A 329 -8.26 12.68 -16.00
C SER A 329 -7.13 13.75 -16.02
N GLY A 330 -6.35 13.81 -17.10
CA GLY A 330 -5.21 14.73 -17.25
C GLY A 330 -3.90 14.18 -16.68
N GLY A 331 -3.81 12.87 -16.42
CA GLY A 331 -2.58 12.21 -16.05
C GLY A 331 -1.55 12.26 -17.18
N PHE A 332 -0.27 12.41 -16.85
CA PHE A 332 0.87 12.60 -17.76
C PHE A 332 0.85 13.87 -18.64
N ASP A 333 -0.23 14.64 -18.67
CA ASP A 333 -0.24 15.95 -19.35
C ASP A 333 0.79 16.90 -18.72
N THR A 334 0.94 16.83 -17.40
CA THR A 334 1.88 17.68 -16.65
C THR A 334 3.32 17.27 -16.94
N LEU A 335 3.61 15.96 -16.97
CA LEU A 335 4.91 15.46 -17.42
C LEU A 335 5.22 15.95 -18.84
N LYS A 336 4.27 15.82 -19.77
CA LYS A 336 4.45 16.26 -21.16
C LYS A 336 4.82 17.74 -21.25
N GLN A 337 4.11 18.60 -20.54
CA GLN A 337 4.41 20.03 -20.45
C GLN A 337 5.80 20.27 -19.85
N CYS A 338 6.18 19.55 -18.79
CA CYS A 338 7.50 19.67 -18.19
C CYS A 338 8.61 19.33 -19.19
N LEU A 339 8.46 18.26 -19.97
CA LEU A 339 9.46 17.81 -20.94
C LEU A 339 9.57 18.71 -22.17
N LEU A 340 8.46 19.29 -22.63
CA LEU A 340 8.43 20.06 -23.88
C LEU A 340 8.63 21.58 -23.67
N GLU A 341 8.19 22.11 -22.53
CA GLU A 341 8.01 23.55 -22.35
C GLU A 341 8.80 24.13 -21.17
N ARG A 342 9.34 23.27 -20.28
CA ARG A 342 10.04 23.74 -19.06
C ARG A 342 11.47 23.24 -18.99
N SER A 343 12.36 24.11 -18.53
CA SER A 343 13.72 23.71 -18.19
C SER A 343 13.74 22.99 -16.83
N PRO A 344 14.71 22.08 -16.59
CA PRO A 344 14.90 21.43 -15.29
C PRO A 344 14.98 22.42 -14.12
N GLU A 345 15.66 23.55 -14.30
CA GLU A 345 15.85 24.58 -13.28
C GLU A 345 14.53 25.25 -12.88
N LEU A 346 13.65 25.52 -13.86
CA LEU A 346 12.33 26.09 -13.60
C LEU A 346 11.44 25.13 -12.81
N ILE A 347 11.55 23.82 -13.06
CA ILE A 347 10.82 22.80 -12.30
C ILE A 347 11.30 22.78 -10.84
N ILE A 348 12.62 22.78 -10.61
CA ILE A 348 13.18 22.81 -9.26
C ILE A 348 12.76 24.08 -8.52
N GLU A 349 12.77 25.23 -9.19
CA GLU A 349 12.36 26.51 -8.62
C GLU A 349 10.86 26.51 -8.25
N GLU A 350 9.98 26.01 -9.11
CA GLU A 350 8.55 25.86 -8.80
C GLU A 350 8.32 24.97 -7.56
N ILE A 351 9.01 23.81 -7.49
CA ILE A 351 8.93 22.94 -6.31
C ILE A 351 9.48 23.63 -5.06
N ASN A 352 10.54 24.43 -5.18
CA ASN A 352 11.08 25.20 -4.07
C ASN A 352 10.09 26.28 -3.59
N GLN A 353 9.48 27.02 -4.52
CA GLN A 353 8.48 28.06 -4.23
C GLN A 353 7.20 27.49 -3.60
N SER A 354 6.84 26.24 -3.95
CA SER A 354 5.69 25.57 -3.34
C SER A 354 5.86 25.37 -1.83
N GLY A 355 7.11 25.33 -1.34
CA GLY A 355 7.42 24.99 0.04
C GLY A 355 7.19 23.52 0.37
N LEU A 356 7.13 22.62 -0.62
CA LEU A 356 7.00 21.19 -0.41
C LEU A 356 8.17 20.66 0.43
N ARG A 357 7.84 20.06 1.57
CA ARG A 357 8.78 19.36 2.45
C ARG A 357 8.58 17.85 2.30
N GLY A 358 9.67 17.09 2.42
CA GLY A 358 9.65 15.64 2.30
C GLY A 358 8.65 15.01 3.27
N ARG A 359 7.78 14.14 2.74
CA ARG A 359 6.65 13.57 3.48
C ARG A 359 6.96 12.31 4.30
N GLY A 360 8.19 11.81 4.23
CA GLY A 360 8.70 10.68 5.03
C GLY A 360 9.13 11.03 6.46
N GLY A 361 8.53 12.06 7.09
CA GLY A 361 8.80 12.43 8.49
C GLY A 361 9.80 13.59 8.68
N ALA A 362 11.03 13.49 8.15
CA ALA A 362 12.08 14.48 8.41
C ALA A 362 11.78 15.91 7.92
N GLY A 363 10.86 16.07 6.96
CA GLY A 363 10.42 17.39 6.49
C GLY A 363 11.53 18.22 5.85
N PHE A 364 12.54 17.63 5.21
CA PHE A 364 13.56 18.41 4.51
C PHE A 364 12.96 19.10 3.25
N PRO A 365 13.30 20.36 2.93
CA PRO A 365 12.77 21.05 1.75
C PRO A 365 13.12 20.32 0.44
N THR A 366 12.09 19.95 -0.32
CA THR A 366 12.24 19.06 -1.49
C THR A 366 12.99 19.75 -2.63
N GLY A 367 12.64 21.00 -2.94
CA GLY A 367 13.32 21.78 -3.99
C GLY A 367 14.80 21.99 -3.71
N ILE A 368 15.19 22.21 -2.45
CA ILE A 368 16.61 22.29 -2.06
C ILE A 368 17.31 20.95 -2.33
N LYS A 369 16.70 19.83 -1.94
CA LYS A 369 17.27 18.49 -2.17
C LYS A 369 17.47 18.22 -3.66
N TRP A 370 16.49 18.57 -4.49
CA TRP A 370 16.57 18.43 -5.94
C TRP A 370 17.67 19.31 -6.53
N GLY A 371 17.79 20.56 -6.06
CA GLY A 371 18.84 21.47 -6.47
C GLY A 371 20.26 20.95 -6.15
N ILE A 372 20.46 20.28 -5.02
CA ILE A 372 21.75 19.66 -4.68
C ILE A 372 22.10 18.56 -5.67
N VAL A 373 21.17 17.62 -5.93
CA VAL A 373 21.40 16.50 -6.85
C VAL A 373 21.58 16.99 -8.29
N SER A 374 20.78 17.97 -8.72
CA SER A 374 20.89 18.57 -10.05
C SER A 374 22.26 19.21 -10.29
N LYS A 375 22.81 19.91 -9.29
CA LYS A 375 24.14 20.56 -9.38
C LYS A 375 25.32 19.61 -9.22
N ALA A 376 25.11 18.40 -8.71
CA ALA A 376 26.21 17.44 -8.53
C ALA A 376 26.78 16.99 -9.88
N GLU A 377 28.10 17.12 -10.06
CA GLU A 377 28.81 16.71 -11.27
C GLU A 377 28.96 15.17 -11.29
N SER A 378 28.23 14.52 -12.19
CA SER A 378 28.30 13.08 -12.41
C SER A 378 27.66 12.69 -13.74
N ASP A 379 28.25 11.72 -14.43
CA ASP A 379 27.72 11.14 -15.67
C ASP A 379 26.43 10.33 -15.44
N LEU A 380 26.22 9.87 -14.21
CA LEU A 380 25.07 9.08 -13.78
C LEU A 380 24.51 9.62 -12.48
N LYS A 381 23.18 9.67 -12.39
CA LYS A 381 22.43 10.03 -11.18
C LYS A 381 21.25 9.09 -11.04
N TYR A 382 20.90 8.78 -9.79
CA TYR A 382 19.82 7.85 -9.47
C TYR A 382 18.67 8.53 -8.74
N LEU A 383 17.47 8.01 -8.94
CA LEU A 383 16.27 8.38 -8.20
C LEU A 383 15.80 7.17 -7.37
N ILE A 384 15.37 7.40 -6.14
CA ILE A 384 14.77 6.36 -5.31
C ILE A 384 13.45 6.86 -4.72
N CYS A 385 12.39 6.09 -4.95
CA CYS A 385 11.13 6.18 -4.24
C CYS A 385 11.14 5.25 -3.04
N ASN A 386 11.23 5.84 -1.84
CA ASN A 386 11.22 5.12 -0.58
C ASN A 386 9.77 4.82 -0.17
N GLY A 387 9.38 3.56 -0.32
CA GLY A 387 8.12 2.96 0.12
C GLY A 387 8.33 1.83 1.13
N ASP A 388 9.38 1.91 1.97
CA ASP A 388 9.63 0.93 3.04
C ASP A 388 8.67 1.06 4.23
N GLU A 389 7.87 2.16 4.29
CA GLU A 389 6.84 2.53 5.29
C GLU A 389 6.81 1.61 6.53
N GLY A 390 7.91 1.64 7.29
CA GLY A 390 8.20 0.64 8.31
C GLY A 390 7.48 0.92 9.63
N ASP A 391 7.08 2.18 9.85
CA ASP A 391 6.50 2.65 11.10
C ASP A 391 5.16 1.96 11.41
N PRO A 392 5.07 1.24 12.54
CA PRO A 392 3.80 0.72 13.02
C PRO A 392 2.71 1.81 13.12
N GLY A 393 1.61 1.60 12.40
CA GLY A 393 0.51 2.57 12.31
C GLY A 393 0.48 3.34 11.00
N ALA A 394 1.58 3.38 10.24
CA ALA A 394 1.65 4.00 8.94
C ALA A 394 1.18 3.03 7.83
N PHE A 395 0.39 3.56 6.90
CA PHE A 395 -0.10 2.85 5.71
C PHE A 395 -0.49 3.80 4.57
N MET A 396 -0.03 5.05 4.64
CA MET A 396 -0.30 6.12 3.68
C MET A 396 0.37 5.79 2.35
N ASP A 397 1.66 5.44 2.39
CA ASP A 397 2.44 5.12 1.20
C ASP A 397 1.91 3.84 0.55
N ARG A 398 1.58 2.81 1.34
CA ARG A 398 0.95 1.60 0.81
C ARG A 398 -0.30 1.93 0.01
N MET A 399 -1.18 2.74 0.58
CA MET A 399 -2.44 3.08 -0.07
C MET A 399 -2.22 3.89 -1.35
N ILE A 400 -1.23 4.77 -1.37
CA ILE A 400 -0.86 5.54 -2.57
C ILE A 400 -0.28 4.63 -3.65
N LEU A 401 0.67 3.74 -3.31
CA LEU A 401 1.26 2.79 -4.25
C LEU A 401 0.22 1.83 -4.83
N GLU A 402 -0.71 1.36 -4.00
CA GLU A 402 -1.77 0.47 -4.45
C GLU A 402 -2.85 1.21 -5.27
N SER A 403 -3.20 2.44 -4.92
CA SER A 403 -4.38 3.11 -5.51
C SER A 403 -4.06 4.08 -6.64
N PHE A 404 -2.86 4.66 -6.64
CA PHE A 404 -2.47 5.74 -7.54
C PHE A 404 -1.06 5.52 -8.15
N PRO A 405 -0.74 4.32 -8.68
CA PRO A 405 0.61 4.01 -9.13
C PRO A 405 1.11 4.94 -10.24
N PHE A 406 0.26 5.26 -11.22
CA PHE A 406 0.64 6.17 -12.32
C PHE A 406 0.98 7.58 -11.85
N ARG A 407 0.32 8.09 -10.79
CA ARG A 407 0.64 9.39 -10.20
C ARG A 407 2.03 9.43 -9.57
N VAL A 408 2.39 8.36 -8.86
CA VAL A 408 3.74 8.23 -8.28
C VAL A 408 4.78 8.15 -9.40
N ILE A 409 4.51 7.36 -10.43
CA ILE A 409 5.39 7.24 -11.62
C ILE A 409 5.55 8.60 -12.31
N GLU A 410 4.47 9.34 -12.54
CA GLU A 410 4.51 10.67 -13.14
C GLU A 410 5.35 11.65 -12.32
N GLY A 411 5.16 11.67 -10.99
CA GLY A 411 5.97 12.49 -10.08
C GLY A 411 7.45 12.11 -10.10
N MET A 412 7.76 10.82 -10.16
CA MET A 412 9.14 10.34 -10.31
C MET A 412 9.76 10.75 -11.65
N LEU A 413 9.01 10.71 -12.75
CA LEU A 413 9.50 11.11 -14.07
C LEU A 413 9.78 12.62 -14.14
N ILE A 414 8.90 13.45 -13.57
CA ILE A 414 9.13 14.90 -13.45
C ILE A 414 10.39 15.17 -12.63
N ALA A 415 10.55 14.48 -11.49
CA ALA A 415 11.74 14.61 -10.65
C ALA A 415 13.01 14.16 -11.39
N ALA A 416 12.96 13.02 -12.06
CA ALA A 416 14.08 12.47 -12.82
C ALA A 416 14.54 13.42 -13.92
N TYR A 417 13.61 14.00 -14.68
CA TYR A 417 13.93 15.04 -15.67
C TYR A 417 14.56 16.27 -15.02
N ALA A 418 13.99 16.76 -13.91
CA ALA A 418 14.46 17.96 -13.23
C ALA A 418 15.89 17.83 -12.66
N VAL A 419 16.29 16.64 -12.20
CA VAL A 419 17.63 16.43 -11.63
C VAL A 419 18.63 15.77 -12.58
N GLY A 420 18.17 15.32 -13.75
CA GLY A 420 18.99 14.63 -14.75
C GLY A 420 19.27 13.15 -14.44
N CYS A 421 18.30 12.44 -13.85
CA CYS A 421 18.39 10.99 -13.63
C CYS A 421 17.85 10.21 -14.83
N ALA A 422 18.62 9.23 -15.30
CA ALA A 422 18.20 8.29 -16.35
C ALA A 422 17.63 6.99 -15.78
N GLU A 423 17.80 6.74 -14.49
CA GLU A 423 17.46 5.49 -13.84
C GLU A 423 16.95 5.71 -12.42
N GLY A 424 15.92 4.97 -12.02
CA GLY A 424 15.35 5.07 -10.70
C GLY A 424 14.77 3.76 -10.17
N TYR A 425 14.52 3.75 -8.86
CA TYR A 425 14.16 2.57 -8.10
C TYR A 425 12.99 2.85 -7.18
N PHE A 426 11.95 2.02 -7.25
CA PHE A 426 10.99 1.85 -6.17
C PHE A 426 11.59 0.87 -5.16
N TYR A 427 11.83 1.32 -3.94
CA TYR A 427 12.18 0.46 -2.83
C TYR A 427 10.93 0.26 -1.97
N ILE A 428 10.27 -0.88 -2.13
CA ILE A 428 8.97 -1.17 -1.53
C ILE A 428 9.13 -2.36 -0.61
N ARG A 429 8.59 -2.27 0.61
CA ARG A 429 8.69 -3.37 1.58
C ARG A 429 8.01 -4.66 1.11
N ALA A 430 8.63 -5.81 1.41
CA ALA A 430 8.09 -7.13 1.03
C ALA A 430 6.73 -7.45 1.67
N GLU A 431 6.36 -6.80 2.78
CA GLU A 431 5.03 -6.95 3.39
C GLU A 431 3.91 -6.30 2.58
N TYR A 432 4.23 -5.59 1.49
CA TYR A 432 3.25 -4.98 0.56
C TYR A 432 3.21 -5.70 -0.81
N PRO A 433 2.86 -7.01 -0.87
CA PRO A 433 2.87 -7.77 -2.11
C PRO A 433 1.92 -7.20 -3.17
N HIS A 434 0.78 -6.65 -2.75
CA HIS A 434 -0.17 -6.02 -3.66
C HIS A 434 0.36 -4.72 -4.28
N ALA A 435 1.11 -3.92 -3.51
CA ALA A 435 1.75 -2.71 -4.02
C ALA A 435 2.85 -3.07 -5.03
N LEU A 436 3.71 -4.04 -4.70
CA LEU A 436 4.74 -4.57 -5.62
C LEU A 436 4.11 -5.01 -6.94
N LYS A 437 3.06 -5.84 -6.88
CA LYS A 437 2.35 -6.33 -8.07
C LYS A 437 1.77 -5.18 -8.92
N ARG A 438 1.08 -4.23 -8.30
CA ARG A 438 0.46 -3.10 -9.03
C ARG A 438 1.51 -2.18 -9.64
N ILE A 439 2.59 -1.88 -8.94
CA ILE A 439 3.67 -1.04 -9.47
C ILE A 439 4.36 -1.73 -10.64
N HIS A 440 4.69 -3.03 -10.54
CA HIS A 440 5.24 -3.78 -11.68
C HIS A 440 4.31 -3.74 -12.90
N GLN A 441 3.01 -3.92 -12.71
CA GLN A 441 2.03 -3.84 -13.80
C GLN A 441 1.95 -2.44 -14.39
N ALA A 442 1.90 -1.40 -13.56
CA ALA A 442 1.86 -0.01 -14.00
C ALA A 442 3.12 0.39 -14.78
N LEU A 443 4.32 0.00 -14.30
CA LEU A 443 5.58 0.22 -15.01
C LEU A 443 5.58 -0.43 -16.39
N LYS A 444 5.17 -1.71 -16.47
CA LYS A 444 5.04 -2.41 -17.76
C LYS A 444 4.07 -1.71 -18.72
N ILE A 445 2.93 -1.23 -18.20
CA ILE A 445 1.96 -0.46 -19.00
C ILE A 445 2.59 0.85 -19.51
N CYS A 446 3.29 1.58 -18.65
CA CYS A 446 3.99 2.82 -19.02
C CYS A 446 5.07 2.57 -20.09
N GLU A 447 5.88 1.52 -19.97
CA GLU A 447 6.88 1.14 -20.98
C GLU A 447 6.22 0.83 -22.32
N GLN A 448 5.18 -0.01 -22.33
CA GLN A 448 4.47 -0.40 -23.55
C GLN A 448 3.79 0.77 -24.26
N ARG A 449 3.40 1.80 -23.50
CA ARG A 449 2.70 2.99 -24.01
C ARG A 449 3.63 4.19 -24.22
N GLY A 450 4.95 4.02 -24.04
CA GLY A 450 5.95 5.05 -24.32
C GLY A 450 6.08 6.16 -23.25
N PHE A 451 5.58 5.94 -22.04
CA PHE A 451 5.75 6.85 -20.89
C PHE A 451 7.01 6.54 -20.06
N LEU A 452 7.68 5.42 -20.34
CA LEU A 452 8.93 5.01 -19.70
C LEU A 452 9.83 4.35 -20.74
N GLY A 453 11.15 4.43 -20.57
CA GLY A 453 12.14 3.79 -21.44
C GLY A 453 13.18 4.77 -21.97
N ASP A 454 13.68 4.50 -23.18
CA ASP A 454 14.81 5.22 -23.77
C ASP A 454 14.41 6.53 -24.47
N ASP A 455 13.13 6.71 -24.75
CA ASP A 455 12.57 7.93 -25.36
C ASP A 455 11.15 8.19 -24.84
N VAL A 456 11.08 8.76 -23.64
CA VAL A 456 9.84 9.06 -22.93
C VAL A 456 9.05 10.09 -23.74
N MET A 457 7.87 9.67 -24.20
CA MET A 457 6.92 10.47 -24.98
C MET A 457 7.49 11.05 -26.28
N GLY A 458 8.57 10.48 -26.83
CA GLY A 458 9.21 10.97 -28.07
C GLY A 458 9.99 12.28 -27.90
N THR A 459 10.46 12.57 -26.68
CA THR A 459 11.10 13.85 -26.32
C THR A 459 12.63 13.78 -26.30
N GLY A 460 13.21 12.58 -26.43
CA GLY A 460 14.64 12.32 -26.24
C GLY A 460 15.06 12.16 -24.77
N PHE A 461 14.15 12.39 -23.80
CA PHE A 461 14.40 12.09 -22.40
C PHE A 461 14.31 10.58 -22.16
N ARG A 462 15.31 10.01 -21.49
CA ARG A 462 15.32 8.60 -21.09
C ARG A 462 15.13 8.47 -19.59
N CYS A 463 14.28 7.54 -19.17
CA CYS A 463 14.15 7.15 -17.78
C CYS A 463 13.69 5.70 -17.69
N ARG A 464 14.40 4.89 -16.89
CA ARG A 464 14.00 3.52 -16.56
C ARG A 464 13.73 3.43 -15.05
N LEU A 465 12.68 2.72 -14.68
CA LEU A 465 12.29 2.54 -13.29
C LEU A 465 12.24 1.05 -12.95
N HIS A 466 12.88 0.68 -11.85
CA HIS A 466 12.98 -0.68 -11.36
C HIS A 466 12.27 -0.81 -10.01
N VAL A 467 11.91 -2.03 -9.62
CA VAL A 467 11.33 -2.31 -8.30
C VAL A 467 12.28 -3.21 -7.53
N VAL A 468 12.57 -2.83 -6.29
CA VAL A 468 13.40 -3.58 -5.34
C VAL A 468 12.54 -3.90 -4.11
N PRO A 469 12.15 -5.18 -3.93
CA PRO A 469 11.47 -5.62 -2.71
C PRO A 469 12.42 -5.58 -1.51
N ALA A 470 12.10 -4.80 -0.47
CA ALA A 470 12.88 -4.76 0.77
C ALA A 470 12.83 -6.09 1.51
N ALA A 471 13.84 -6.38 2.34
CA ALA A 471 13.93 -7.63 3.09
C ALA A 471 13.40 -7.56 4.55
N GLY A 472 12.44 -6.68 4.84
CA GLY A 472 11.75 -6.63 6.14
C GLY A 472 12.57 -6.07 7.31
N ALA A 473 13.40 -5.05 7.06
CA ALA A 473 14.19 -4.39 8.11
C ALA A 473 13.78 -2.91 8.26
N PHE A 474 13.15 -2.56 9.40
CA PHE A 474 12.66 -1.20 9.70
C PHE A 474 13.70 -0.08 9.46
N VAL A 475 14.97 -0.35 9.80
CA VAL A 475 16.06 0.61 9.63
C VAL A 475 16.30 0.99 8.15
N CYS A 476 15.87 0.15 7.19
CA CYS A 476 15.96 0.45 5.76
C CYS A 476 15.00 1.55 5.30
N GLY A 477 14.16 2.10 6.17
CA GLY A 477 13.49 3.37 5.92
C GLY A 477 14.45 4.57 5.94
N GLU A 478 15.62 4.44 6.60
CA GLU A 478 16.68 5.45 6.61
C GLU A 478 17.42 5.45 5.26
N GLU A 479 17.69 6.64 4.70
CA GLU A 479 18.16 6.78 3.31
C GLU A 479 19.44 6.00 2.97
N THR A 480 20.43 5.96 3.86
CA THR A 480 21.71 5.27 3.60
C THR A 480 21.60 3.76 3.81
N ALA A 481 20.82 3.33 4.81
CA ALA A 481 20.48 1.92 5.00
C ALA A 481 19.69 1.36 3.82
N LEU A 482 18.74 2.13 3.29
CA LEU A 482 17.98 1.81 2.09
C LEU A 482 18.91 1.58 0.90
N ILE A 483 19.83 2.52 0.66
CA ILE A 483 20.80 2.42 -0.43
C ILE A 483 21.65 1.17 -0.28
N ALA A 484 22.18 0.88 0.92
CA ALA A 484 22.95 -0.33 1.17
C ALA A 484 22.13 -1.61 0.86
N SER A 485 20.84 -1.60 1.16
CA SER A 485 19.92 -2.69 0.82
C SER A 485 19.79 -2.89 -0.70
N ILE A 486 19.61 -1.80 -1.47
CA ILE A 486 19.59 -1.88 -2.95
C ILE A 486 20.94 -2.39 -3.49
N GLU A 487 22.05 -2.04 -2.84
CA GLU A 487 23.38 -2.55 -3.18
C GLU A 487 23.62 -4.01 -2.76
N GLY A 488 22.61 -4.71 -2.24
CA GLY A 488 22.70 -6.11 -1.82
C GLY A 488 23.44 -6.30 -0.48
N LYS A 489 23.70 -5.22 0.25
CA LYS A 489 24.44 -5.20 1.52
C LYS A 489 23.49 -5.17 2.71
N ARG A 490 24.06 -5.23 3.90
CA ARG A 490 23.34 -4.98 5.15
C ARG A 490 22.88 -3.52 5.18
N GLY A 491 21.60 -3.30 5.46
CA GLY A 491 21.00 -1.97 5.61
C GLY A 491 21.44 -1.24 6.89
N MET A 492 22.73 -0.96 7.03
CA MET A 492 23.28 -0.18 8.14
C MET A 492 23.44 1.28 7.75
N PRO A 493 22.91 2.24 8.54
CA PRO A 493 23.13 3.65 8.28
C PRO A 493 24.62 4.00 8.28
N THR A 494 25.03 4.89 7.39
CA THR A 494 26.40 5.40 7.30
C THR A 494 26.52 6.80 7.89
N LEU A 495 27.70 7.12 8.42
CA LEU A 495 27.99 8.48 8.88
C LEU A 495 27.93 9.46 7.70
N ARG A 496 27.33 10.62 7.94
CA ARG A 496 27.24 11.74 6.98
C ARG A 496 28.08 12.90 7.52
N PRO A 497 28.79 13.66 6.67
CA PRO A 497 28.88 13.56 5.20
C PRO A 497 29.76 12.40 4.69
N PRO A 498 29.66 12.01 3.39
CA PRO A 498 28.83 12.63 2.35
C PRO A 498 27.34 12.23 2.46
N TYR A 499 26.45 13.13 2.03
CA TYR A 499 25.01 12.84 1.94
C TYR A 499 24.68 12.07 0.66
N PRO A 500 23.58 11.28 0.61
CA PRO A 500 23.17 10.57 -0.60
C PRO A 500 23.00 11.45 -1.84
N ALA A 501 22.61 12.71 -1.63
CA ALA A 501 22.46 13.69 -2.70
C ALA A 501 23.79 14.00 -3.42
N GLU A 502 24.93 13.78 -2.76
CA GLU A 502 26.28 13.91 -3.32
C GLU A 502 26.87 12.55 -3.71
N LYS A 503 26.80 11.58 -2.80
CA LYS A 503 27.33 10.22 -2.96
C LYS A 503 26.40 9.21 -2.30
N GLY A 504 25.46 8.69 -3.09
CA GLY A 504 24.47 7.69 -2.68
C GLY A 504 24.71 6.35 -3.38
N LEU A 505 23.69 5.88 -4.09
CA LEU A 505 23.66 4.58 -4.77
C LEU A 505 24.85 4.41 -5.72
N TRP A 506 25.64 3.37 -5.48
CA TRP A 506 26.88 3.07 -6.19
C TRP A 506 27.86 4.24 -6.25
N GLY A 507 27.85 5.06 -5.19
CA GLY A 507 28.68 6.24 -5.06
C GLY A 507 28.31 7.38 -6.00
N LYS A 508 27.11 7.38 -6.59
CA LYS A 508 26.61 8.45 -7.48
C LYS A 508 25.60 9.36 -6.77
N PRO A 509 25.45 10.63 -7.20
CA PRO A 509 24.41 11.51 -6.67
C PRO A 509 23.04 10.85 -6.77
N THR A 510 22.33 10.76 -5.65
CA THR A 510 21.08 10.01 -5.56
C THR A 510 20.00 10.82 -4.88
N LEU A 511 18.89 11.04 -5.60
CA LEU A 511 17.70 11.67 -5.05
C LEU A 511 16.81 10.61 -4.40
N VAL A 512 16.71 10.62 -3.07
CA VAL A 512 15.76 9.79 -2.33
C VAL A 512 14.57 10.64 -1.88
N ASN A 513 13.35 10.32 -2.31
CA ASN A 513 12.12 10.91 -1.75
C ASN A 513 11.09 9.83 -1.43
N ASN A 514 10.17 10.17 -0.53
CA ASN A 514 9.08 9.31 -0.11
C ASN A 514 7.94 9.29 -1.16
N VAL A 515 7.14 8.21 -1.17
CA VAL A 515 6.02 7.98 -2.10
C VAL A 515 5.07 9.19 -2.18
N GLU A 516 4.56 9.69 -1.05
CA GLU A 516 3.63 10.83 -1.01
C GLU A 516 4.27 12.11 -1.56
N THR A 517 5.57 12.26 -1.38
CA THR A 517 6.32 13.41 -1.94
C THR A 517 6.24 13.39 -3.46
N PHE A 518 6.51 12.25 -4.09
CA PHE A 518 6.37 12.11 -5.55
C PHE A 518 4.92 12.25 -6.00
N ALA A 519 3.96 11.64 -5.29
CA ALA A 519 2.54 11.73 -5.65
C ALA A 519 2.01 13.17 -5.65
N THR A 520 2.63 14.07 -4.87
CA THR A 520 2.24 15.48 -4.77
C THR A 520 2.78 16.33 -5.94
N VAL A 521 3.89 15.93 -6.55
CA VAL A 521 4.60 16.72 -7.59
C VAL A 521 3.72 17.06 -8.80
N PRO A 522 3.01 16.11 -9.45
CA PRO A 522 2.19 16.43 -10.62
C PRO A 522 1.14 17.50 -10.33
N TRP A 523 0.52 17.45 -9.14
CA TRP A 523 -0.50 18.42 -8.76
C TRP A 523 0.06 19.82 -8.61
N ILE A 524 1.24 19.99 -7.98
CA ILE A 524 1.90 21.29 -7.84
C ILE A 524 2.21 21.87 -9.21
N MET A 525 2.78 21.04 -10.10
CA MET A 525 3.20 21.49 -11.43
C MET A 525 2.00 21.88 -12.33
N ARG A 526 0.84 21.26 -12.11
CA ARG A 526 -0.43 21.56 -12.80
C ARG A 526 -1.16 22.78 -12.25
N ASN A 527 -1.16 23.00 -10.93
CA ASN A 527 -1.97 24.02 -10.24
C ASN A 527 -1.19 25.26 -9.77
N SER A 528 0.15 25.22 -9.80
CA SER A 528 1.13 26.19 -9.27
C SER A 528 1.57 25.99 -7.82
N ALA A 529 2.82 26.40 -7.57
CA ALA A 529 3.44 26.55 -6.27
C ALA A 529 2.61 27.42 -5.31
N SER A 530 2.09 28.54 -5.81
CA SER A 530 1.31 29.49 -5.01
C SER A 530 0.01 28.88 -4.45
N GLN A 531 -0.68 28.06 -5.26
CA GLN A 531 -1.90 27.41 -4.83
C GLN A 531 -1.59 26.34 -3.78
N PHE A 532 -0.51 25.57 -3.95
CA PHE A 532 -0.05 24.64 -2.93
C PHE A 532 0.36 25.34 -1.63
N ALA A 533 1.10 26.44 -1.73
CA ALA A 533 1.58 27.21 -0.58
C ALA A 533 0.49 28.01 0.16
N SER A 534 -0.68 28.19 -0.48
CA SER A 534 -1.87 28.77 0.14
C SER A 534 -2.53 27.82 1.15
N LEU A 535 -2.25 26.52 1.03
CA LEU A 535 -2.68 25.49 1.96
C LEU A 535 -1.62 25.30 3.06
N GLY A 536 -2.08 24.92 4.24
CA GLY A 536 -1.20 24.63 5.37
C GLY A 536 -0.85 25.86 6.22
N THR A 537 0.24 25.75 6.99
CA THR A 537 0.74 26.84 7.85
C THR A 537 1.81 27.68 7.12
N ALA A 538 2.44 28.64 7.80
CA ALA A 538 3.53 29.42 7.20
C ALA A 538 4.78 28.57 6.87
N LYS A 539 5.08 27.55 7.68
CA LYS A 539 6.30 26.72 7.58
C LYS A 539 6.04 25.26 7.14
N SER A 540 4.78 24.86 7.17
CA SER A 540 4.33 23.54 6.75
C SER A 540 3.24 23.70 5.70
N LYS A 541 3.65 23.77 4.43
CA LYS A 541 2.79 24.03 3.28
C LYS A 541 2.08 22.79 2.77
N GLY A 542 0.95 22.99 2.09
CA GLY A 542 0.20 21.94 1.43
C GLY A 542 -0.61 21.05 2.37
N THR A 543 -0.89 19.85 1.88
CA THR A 543 -1.63 18.79 2.58
C THR A 543 -0.70 17.69 3.08
N LYS A 544 -1.18 16.90 4.02
CA LYS A 544 -0.55 15.67 4.49
C LYS A 544 -1.60 14.59 4.66
N THR A 545 -1.27 13.40 4.20
CA THR A 545 -2.03 12.19 4.48
C THR A 545 -1.76 11.70 5.90
N PHE A 546 -2.80 11.21 6.58
CA PHE A 546 -2.71 10.61 7.91
C PHE A 546 -3.45 9.27 7.94
N ALA A 547 -2.79 8.27 8.52
CA ALA A 547 -3.35 6.99 8.83
C ALA A 547 -4.04 7.03 10.22
N LEU A 548 -5.36 6.96 10.24
CA LEU A 548 -6.15 6.87 11.47
C LEU A 548 -6.34 5.40 11.85
N ALA A 549 -5.73 5.00 12.96
CA ALA A 549 -5.73 3.62 13.43
C ALA A 549 -5.86 3.49 14.95
N GLY A 550 -6.07 2.25 15.42
CA GLY A 550 -6.23 1.93 16.83
C GLY A 550 -7.69 2.08 17.29
N LYS A 551 -7.91 2.68 18.45
CA LYS A 551 -9.23 2.77 19.11
C LYS A 551 -10.03 3.98 18.65
N ILE A 552 -10.18 4.15 17.35
CA ILE A 552 -10.89 5.29 16.73
C ILE A 552 -12.16 4.80 16.03
N GLU A 553 -13.22 5.60 16.04
CA GLU A 553 -14.51 5.22 15.45
C GLU A 553 -14.42 5.10 13.92
N ARG A 554 -13.81 6.09 13.27
CA ARG A 554 -13.65 6.17 11.81
C ARG A 554 -12.20 5.96 11.40
N SER A 555 -11.74 4.71 11.53
CA SER A 555 -10.41 4.32 11.02
C SER A 555 -10.32 4.44 9.50
N GLY A 556 -9.14 4.77 8.99
CA GLY A 556 -8.96 5.01 7.56
C GLY A 556 -7.76 5.89 7.22
N LEU A 557 -7.74 6.37 5.97
CA LEU A 557 -6.77 7.35 5.48
C LEU A 557 -7.48 8.67 5.25
N ILE A 558 -6.91 9.76 5.76
CA ILE A 558 -7.40 11.12 5.51
C ILE A 558 -6.30 11.94 4.87
N GLU A 559 -6.66 12.95 4.07
CA GLU A 559 -5.73 13.95 3.57
C GLU A 559 -6.21 15.34 3.94
N VAL A 560 -5.47 16.03 4.81
CA VAL A 560 -5.88 17.33 5.35
C VAL A 560 -4.80 18.39 5.12
N PRO A 561 -5.18 19.68 4.99
CA PRO A 561 -4.21 20.76 5.07
C PRO A 561 -3.41 20.71 6.36
N MET A 562 -2.12 21.03 6.29
CA MET A 562 -1.28 21.12 7.50
C MET A 562 -1.84 22.19 8.47
N GLY A 563 -1.72 21.95 9.77
CA GLY A 563 -2.13 22.90 10.82
C GLY A 563 -3.50 22.65 11.46
N LEU A 564 -4.29 21.67 11.00
CA LEU A 564 -5.42 21.16 11.79
C LEU A 564 -4.93 20.62 13.13
N THR A 565 -5.70 20.77 14.20
CA THR A 565 -5.32 20.23 15.52
C THR A 565 -5.52 18.72 15.59
N LEU A 566 -4.76 18.06 16.48
CA LEU A 566 -4.94 16.62 16.75
C LEU A 566 -6.37 16.32 17.21
N ARG A 567 -7.00 17.23 17.97
CA ARG A 567 -8.40 17.12 18.41
C ARG A 567 -9.36 17.15 17.24
N GLN A 568 -9.20 18.08 16.30
CA GLN A 568 -10.04 18.14 15.10
C GLN A 568 -9.94 16.84 14.29
N ILE A 569 -8.72 16.34 14.12
CA ILE A 569 -8.47 15.08 13.40
C ILE A 569 -9.13 13.89 14.11
N VAL A 570 -8.98 13.77 15.44
CA VAL A 570 -9.49 12.60 16.18
C VAL A 570 -10.99 12.69 16.43
N GLU A 571 -11.49 13.82 16.93
CA GLU A 571 -12.87 13.96 17.41
C GLU A 571 -13.84 14.31 16.27
N GLU A 572 -13.45 15.19 15.34
CA GLU A 572 -14.35 15.64 14.26
C GLU A 572 -14.28 14.71 13.05
N ILE A 573 -13.08 14.51 12.49
CA ILE A 573 -12.90 13.65 11.31
C ILE A 573 -13.00 12.18 11.72
N GLY A 574 -12.22 11.77 12.72
CA GLY A 574 -12.15 10.40 13.23
C GLY A 574 -13.38 9.93 14.03
N GLY A 575 -14.28 10.84 14.42
CA GLY A 575 -15.49 10.52 15.17
C GLY A 575 -15.25 10.15 16.65
N GLY A 576 -14.06 10.43 17.18
CA GLY A 576 -13.68 10.16 18.56
C GLY A 576 -13.18 8.73 18.81
N VAL A 577 -13.02 8.41 20.09
CA VAL A 577 -12.55 7.09 20.53
C VAL A 577 -13.71 6.10 20.48
N LYS A 578 -13.43 4.90 19.97
CA LYS A 578 -14.39 3.81 19.83
C LYS A 578 -15.13 3.52 21.15
N ASP A 579 -16.38 3.09 21.03
CA ASP A 579 -17.31 2.79 22.15
C ASP A 579 -17.62 4.01 23.05
N GLY A 580 -17.50 5.23 22.50
CA GLY A 580 -17.78 6.47 23.22
C GLY A 580 -16.81 6.75 24.38
N ARG A 581 -15.63 6.14 24.35
CA ARG A 581 -14.61 6.31 25.41
C ARG A 581 -13.95 7.68 25.31
N LYS A 582 -13.20 8.06 26.36
CA LYS A 582 -12.46 9.31 26.40
C LYS A 582 -11.07 9.17 25.79
N LEU A 583 -10.65 10.19 25.04
CA LEU A 583 -9.28 10.31 24.54
C LEU A 583 -8.30 10.37 25.71
N LYS A 584 -7.29 9.49 25.68
CA LYS A 584 -6.21 9.45 26.69
C LYS A 584 -4.89 9.96 26.13
N ALA A 585 -4.49 9.44 24.97
CA ALA A 585 -3.28 9.82 24.27
C ALA A 585 -3.40 9.48 22.78
N ILE A 586 -2.59 10.15 21.96
CA ILE A 586 -2.45 9.94 20.52
C ILE A 586 -0.98 9.65 20.25
N GLN A 587 -0.68 8.58 19.51
CA GLN A 587 0.68 8.34 19.02
C GLN A 587 0.83 8.95 17.63
N VAL A 588 1.80 9.85 17.46
CA VAL A 588 2.13 10.50 16.19
C VAL A 588 3.58 10.18 15.84
N GLY A 589 3.88 10.01 14.55
CA GLY A 589 5.22 9.66 14.07
C GLY A 589 5.62 8.19 14.32
N GLY A 590 4.64 7.30 14.48
CA GLY A 590 4.89 5.90 14.80
C GLY A 590 5.55 5.70 16.18
N PRO A 591 6.24 4.57 16.41
CA PRO A 591 6.99 4.31 17.63
C PRO A 591 8.12 5.31 17.92
N SER A 592 8.65 5.96 16.88
CA SER A 592 9.78 6.89 16.97
C SER A 592 9.39 8.33 17.29
N GLY A 593 8.13 8.72 17.07
CA GLY A 593 7.65 10.08 17.32
C GLY A 593 7.35 10.33 18.80
N GLY A 594 6.10 10.07 19.22
CA GLY A 594 5.75 10.23 20.64
C GLY A 594 4.29 9.96 20.98
N CYS A 595 4.02 9.71 22.27
CA CYS A 595 2.68 9.56 22.82
C CYS A 595 2.19 10.89 23.42
N ILE A 596 1.38 11.61 22.67
CA ILE A 596 0.86 12.94 23.01
C ILE A 596 -0.37 12.76 23.92
N PRO A 597 -0.36 13.26 25.17
CA PRO A 597 -1.51 13.16 26.07
C PRO A 597 -2.68 14.02 25.60
N ALA A 598 -3.90 13.66 25.99
CA ALA A 598 -5.12 14.40 25.63
C ALA A 598 -5.10 15.89 26.01
N SER A 599 -4.31 16.29 27.01
CA SER A 599 -4.10 17.69 27.40
C SER A 599 -3.39 18.53 26.34
N LEU A 600 -2.71 17.90 25.38
CA LEU A 600 -2.03 18.55 24.25
C LEU A 600 -2.74 18.30 22.92
N ALA A 601 -3.97 17.78 22.91
CA ALA A 601 -4.70 17.47 21.68
C ALA A 601 -5.04 18.72 20.83
N ASP A 602 -4.99 19.91 21.42
CA ASP A 602 -5.19 21.17 20.67
C ASP A 602 -3.92 21.64 19.93
N THR A 603 -2.84 20.85 19.98
CA THR A 603 -1.61 21.13 19.21
C THR A 603 -1.90 21.01 17.71
N PRO A 604 -1.55 22.02 16.89
CA PRO A 604 -1.67 21.94 15.45
C PRO A 604 -0.69 20.92 14.87
N VAL A 605 -1.12 20.19 13.85
CA VAL A 605 -0.29 19.22 13.14
C VAL A 605 0.55 19.95 12.10
N ASP A 606 1.69 20.44 12.55
CA ASP A 606 2.78 20.96 11.72
C ASP A 606 4.15 20.53 12.28
N TYR A 607 5.19 20.55 11.44
CA TYR A 607 6.50 20.02 11.82
C TYR A 607 7.07 20.73 13.05
N GLU A 608 6.90 22.05 13.14
CA GLU A 608 7.45 22.87 14.21
C GLU A 608 6.72 22.62 15.53
N ALA A 609 5.39 22.61 15.52
CA ALA A 609 4.55 22.42 16.70
C ALA A 609 4.70 21.02 17.30
N LEU A 610 4.76 19.97 16.46
CA LEU A 610 4.98 18.60 16.93
C LEU A 610 6.37 18.45 17.56
N THR A 611 7.41 19.01 16.93
CA THR A 611 8.77 18.98 17.47
C THR A 611 8.85 19.66 18.84
N GLN A 612 8.14 20.78 19.04
CA GLN A 612 8.14 21.53 20.30
C GLN A 612 7.58 20.73 21.47
N ILE A 613 6.65 19.80 21.22
CA ILE A 613 6.08 18.92 22.25
C ILE A 613 6.80 17.56 22.32
N GLY A 614 7.91 17.39 21.61
CA GLY A 614 8.71 16.16 21.61
C GLY A 614 8.13 15.02 20.77
N ALA A 615 7.26 15.32 19.81
CA ALA A 615 6.77 14.38 18.79
C ALA A 615 7.46 14.64 17.44
N ILE A 616 7.35 13.69 16.49
CA ILE A 616 7.95 13.76 15.15
C ILE A 616 6.87 13.55 14.09
#